data_AF-A0A8S3A453-F1
#
_entry.id   AF-A0A8S3A453-F1
#
_cell.length_a   1.000
_cell.length_b   1.000
_cell.length_c   1.000
_cell.angle_alpha   90.00
_cell.angle_beta   90.00
_cell.angle_gamma   90.00
#
_symmetry.space_group_name_H-M   'P 1'
#
loop_
_entity.id
_entity.type
_entity.pdbx_description
1 polymer ?
#
loop_
_entity_poly.entity_id
_entity_poly.type
_entity_poly.pdbx_seq_one_letter_code
_entity_poly.pdbx_strand_id
1 'polypeptide(L)'
;MSHRQALEALDRTVQDLRGNGKHMGGVVVLLAGDFRQTLPVIPKGTMADEIKVCLKSSPLWKHVIPLGLKTNMRVHLQGDASAGGFAQQLLILGDGKAPAD
;
A
#
# COMPACT_ATOMS: atom_id res chain seq x y z
N MET A 1 5.18 -1.25 3.00
CA MET A 1 6.41 -1.81 2.41
C MET A 1 6.31 -3.31 2.25
N SER A 2 6.07 -3.81 1.04
CA SER A 2 6.20 -5.24 0.72
C SER A 2 6.57 -5.38 -0.75
N HIS A 3 7.50 -6.29 -1.04
CA HIS A 3 7.91 -6.60 -2.41
C HIS A 3 6.79 -7.38 -3.10
N ARG A 4 6.50 -7.10 -4.39
CA ARG A 4 5.40 -7.78 -5.12
C ARG A 4 5.50 -9.31 -5.07
N GLN A 5 6.72 -9.84 -5.10
CA GLN A 5 6.97 -11.28 -5.04
C GLN A 5 6.50 -11.91 -3.71
N ALA A 6 6.44 -11.15 -2.62
CA ALA A 6 5.90 -11.68 -1.36
C ALA A 6 4.41 -11.96 -1.48
N LEU A 7 3.65 -11.06 -2.15
CA LEU A 7 2.22 -11.28 -2.42
C LEU A 7 2.01 -12.44 -3.39
N GLU A 8 2.83 -12.54 -4.43
CA GLU A 8 2.76 -13.61 -5.43
C GLU A 8 3.15 -14.97 -4.84
N ALA A 9 4.16 -15.00 -3.97
CA ALA A 9 4.53 -16.20 -3.24
C ALA A 9 3.40 -16.63 -2.30
N LEU A 10 2.80 -15.70 -1.55
CA LEU A 10 1.65 -15.97 -0.70
C LEU A 10 0.49 -16.58 -1.48
N ASP A 11 0.14 -15.98 -2.63
CA ASP A 11 -0.93 -16.50 -3.51
C ASP A 11 -0.68 -17.97 -3.89
N ARG A 12 0.51 -18.29 -4.42
CA ARG A 12 0.88 -19.67 -4.77
C ARG A 12 0.86 -20.60 -3.57
N THR A 13 1.48 -20.20 -2.47
CA THR A 13 1.54 -21.03 -1.25
C THR A 13 0.15 -21.36 -0.72
N VAL A 14 -0.78 -20.40 -0.71
CA VAL A 14 -2.14 -20.66 -0.23
C VAL A 14 -2.93 -21.52 -1.23
N GLN A 15 -2.72 -21.36 -2.54
CA GLN A 15 -3.31 -22.25 -3.55
C GLN A 15 -2.85 -23.70 -3.34
N ASP A 16 -1.55 -23.91 -3.16
CA ASP A 16 -0.94 -25.24 -2.95
C ASP A 16 -1.45 -25.88 -1.67
N LEU A 17 -1.39 -25.15 -0.54
CA LEU A 17 -1.85 -25.66 0.76
C LEU A 17 -3.34 -26.02 0.79
N ARG A 18 -4.16 -25.33 0.00
CA ARG A 18 -5.60 -25.57 -0.07
C ARG A 18 -6.03 -26.51 -1.20
N GLY A 19 -5.12 -26.88 -2.10
CA GLY A 19 -5.46 -27.59 -3.34
C GLY A 19 -6.50 -26.83 -4.18
N ASN A 20 -6.45 -25.50 -4.19
CA ASN A 20 -7.44 -24.65 -4.86
C ASN A 20 -6.76 -23.58 -5.71
N GLY A 21 -6.86 -23.67 -7.03
CA GLY A 21 -6.22 -22.74 -7.97
C GLY A 21 -6.87 -21.35 -8.09
N LYS A 22 -7.90 -21.04 -7.29
CA LYS A 22 -8.42 -19.67 -7.19
C LYS A 22 -7.41 -18.76 -6.49
N HIS A 23 -7.40 -17.46 -6.82
CA HIS A 23 -6.55 -16.48 -6.13
C HIS A 23 -6.65 -16.60 -4.60
N MET A 24 -5.50 -16.53 -3.93
CA MET A 24 -5.31 -16.73 -2.49
C MET A 24 -5.94 -18.03 -1.99
N GLY A 25 -5.89 -19.08 -2.82
CA GLY A 25 -6.57 -20.35 -2.58
C GLY A 25 -8.07 -20.22 -2.34
N GLY A 26 -8.71 -19.12 -2.76
CA GLY A 26 -10.11 -18.79 -2.47
C GLY A 26 -10.38 -18.19 -1.10
N VAL A 27 -9.36 -17.70 -0.39
CA VAL A 27 -9.50 -16.96 0.88
C VAL A 27 -9.64 -15.47 0.61
N VAL A 28 -10.43 -14.78 1.45
CA VAL A 28 -10.50 -13.32 1.44
C VAL A 28 -9.25 -12.74 2.09
N VAL A 29 -8.53 -11.91 1.36
CA VAL A 29 -7.33 -11.22 1.84
C VAL A 29 -7.56 -9.71 1.83
N LEU A 30 -7.30 -9.06 2.96
CA LEU A 30 -7.30 -7.61 3.08
C LEU A 30 -5.85 -7.10 3.05
N LEU A 31 -5.53 -6.30 2.03
CA LEU A 31 -4.26 -5.57 1.97
C LEU A 31 -4.46 -4.19 2.60
N ALA A 32 -3.65 -3.85 3.60
CA ALA A 32 -3.70 -2.56 4.27
C ALA A 32 -2.35 -1.84 4.15
N GLY A 33 -2.39 -0.55 3.86
CA GLY A 33 -1.21 0.29 3.74
C GLY A 33 -1.52 1.65 3.12
N ASP A 34 -0.52 2.52 3.08
CA ASP A 34 -0.58 3.83 2.43
C ASP A 34 0.56 3.94 1.40
N PHE A 35 0.20 4.09 0.13
CA PHE A 35 1.18 4.20 -0.96
C PHE A 35 1.85 5.58 -1.04
N ARG A 36 1.39 6.57 -0.26
CA ARG A 36 2.07 7.87 -0.10
C ARG A 36 3.23 7.81 0.90
N GLN A 37 3.40 6.66 1.57
CA GLN A 37 4.57 6.40 2.40
C GLN A 37 5.74 5.91 1.52
N THR A 38 6.68 5.20 2.12
CA THR A 38 7.91 4.77 1.44
C THR A 38 7.66 3.67 0.40
N LEU A 39 8.38 3.78 -0.73
CA LEU A 39 8.50 2.74 -1.75
C LEU A 39 9.42 1.60 -1.27
N PRO A 40 9.26 0.37 -1.78
CA PRO A 40 10.17 -0.73 -1.48
C PRO A 40 11.63 -0.36 -1.77
N VAL A 41 12.51 -0.67 -0.82
CA VAL A 41 13.94 -0.34 -0.92
C VAL A 41 14.65 -1.41 -1.75
N ILE A 42 15.35 -0.98 -2.79
CA ILE A 42 16.23 -1.84 -3.59
C ILE A 42 17.66 -1.30 -3.47
N PRO A 43 18.57 -2.00 -2.76
CA PRO A 43 19.95 -1.56 -2.62
C PRO A 43 20.62 -1.41 -3.97
N LYS A 44 21.16 -0.22 -4.26
CA LYS A 44 21.79 0.13 -5.55
C LYS A 44 20.84 0.02 -6.75
N GLY A 45 19.53 0.03 -6.51
CA GLY A 45 18.51 -0.01 -7.55
C GLY A 45 18.27 1.34 -8.21
N THR A 46 17.71 1.29 -9.40
CA THR A 46 17.19 2.47 -10.10
C THR A 46 15.73 2.74 -9.67
N MET A 47 15.21 3.93 -9.97
CA MET A 47 13.79 4.23 -9.81
C MET A 47 12.89 3.21 -10.55
N ALA A 48 13.32 2.73 -11.71
CA ALA A 48 12.58 1.71 -12.47
C ALA A 48 12.54 0.37 -11.71
N ASP A 49 13.63 0.01 -11.01
CA ASP A 49 13.66 -1.19 -10.16
C ASP A 49 12.69 -1.05 -8.99
N GLU A 50 12.67 0.10 -8.32
CA GLU A 50 11.73 0.37 -7.22
C GLU A 50 10.26 0.25 -7.68
N ILE A 51 9.91 0.85 -8.82
CA ILE A 51 8.57 0.74 -9.39
C ILE A 51 8.24 -0.72 -9.73
N LYS A 52 9.18 -1.45 -10.33
CA LYS A 52 8.99 -2.86 -10.72
C LYS A 52 8.69 -3.77 -9.54
N VAL A 53 9.19 -3.43 -8.34
CA VAL A 53 8.98 -4.25 -7.14
C VAL A 53 7.77 -3.83 -6.32
N CYS A 54 7.14 -2.69 -6.64
CA CYS A 54 5.92 -2.23 -5.99
C CYS A 54 4.78 -3.25 -6.15
N LEU A 55 3.91 -3.34 -5.13
CA LEU A 55 2.72 -4.21 -5.16
C LEU A 55 1.83 -3.96 -6.38
N LYS A 56 1.71 -2.70 -6.82
CA LYS A 56 0.94 -2.31 -8.01
C LYS A 56 1.46 -2.91 -9.31
N SER A 57 2.73 -3.33 -9.33
CA SER A 57 3.39 -3.99 -10.46
C SER A 57 3.21 -5.52 -10.45
N SER A 58 2.47 -6.07 -9.48
CA SER A 58 2.09 -7.48 -9.47
C SER A 58 0.96 -7.77 -10.46
N PRO A 59 0.99 -8.89 -11.19
CA PRO A 59 -0.16 -9.34 -12.00
C PRO A 59 -1.44 -9.51 -11.18
N LEU A 60 -1.33 -9.76 -9.87
CA LEU A 60 -2.46 -9.91 -8.96
C LEU A 60 -3.18 -8.59 -8.68
N TRP A 61 -2.51 -7.44 -8.90
CA TRP A 61 -3.06 -6.13 -8.56
C TRP A 61 -4.37 -5.82 -9.30
N LYS A 62 -4.54 -6.34 -10.53
CA LYS A 62 -5.76 -6.19 -11.32
C LYS A 62 -7.01 -6.81 -10.68
N HIS A 63 -6.83 -7.69 -9.69
CA HIS A 63 -7.90 -8.34 -8.95
C HIS A 63 -8.15 -7.70 -7.57
N VAL A 64 -7.37 -6.70 -7.19
CA VAL A 64 -7.52 -5.98 -5.92
C VAL A 64 -8.63 -4.93 -6.06
N ILE A 65 -9.56 -4.94 -5.12
CA ILE A 65 -10.61 -3.93 -5.02
C ILE A 65 -10.11 -2.81 -4.10
N PRO A 66 -9.94 -1.57 -4.59
CA PRO A 66 -9.45 -0.47 -3.77
C PRO A 66 -10.54 -0.02 -2.79
N LEU A 67 -10.17 0.04 -1.50
CA LEU A 67 -10.98 0.61 -0.44
C LEU A 67 -10.17 1.70 0.26
N GLY A 68 -10.79 2.85 0.52
CA GLY A 68 -10.11 4.02 1.08
C GLY A 68 -10.74 4.49 2.38
N LEU A 69 -9.92 4.64 3.43
CA LEU A 69 -10.31 5.31 4.66
C LEU A 69 -10.16 6.83 4.49
N LYS A 70 -11.20 7.58 4.85
CA LYS A 70 -11.23 9.06 4.68
C LYS A 70 -11.07 9.82 6.00
N THR A 71 -11.35 9.18 7.12
CA THR A 71 -11.31 9.81 8.44
C THR A 71 -9.96 9.54 9.11
N ASN A 72 -9.21 10.60 9.41
CA ASN A 72 -8.02 10.49 10.24
C ASN A 72 -8.42 10.36 11.72
N MET A 73 -8.56 9.12 12.18
CA MET A 73 -8.97 8.84 13.57
C MET A 73 -7.97 9.35 14.60
N ARG A 74 -6.68 9.48 14.27
CA ARG A 74 -5.67 10.03 15.19
C ARG A 74 -6.00 11.48 15.53
N VAL A 75 -6.33 12.28 14.52
CA VAL A 75 -6.76 13.68 14.69
C VAL A 75 -8.13 13.73 15.37
N HIS A 76 -9.07 12.87 14.97
CA HIS A 76 -10.43 12.91 15.50
C HIS A 76 -10.50 12.58 17.00
N LEU A 77 -9.66 11.66 17.48
CA LEU A 77 -9.62 11.23 18.87
C LEU A 77 -8.72 12.10 19.76
N GLN A 78 -7.77 12.84 19.16
CA GLN A 78 -6.92 13.77 19.89
C GLN A 78 -7.59 15.15 19.89
N GLY A 79 -7.92 15.67 21.08
CA GLY A 79 -8.57 16.97 21.26
C GLY A 79 -7.69 18.20 20.98
N ASP A 80 -6.63 18.04 20.19
CA ASP A 80 -5.75 19.13 19.78
C ASP A 80 -6.35 19.87 18.59
N ALA A 81 -6.73 21.13 18.80
CA ALA A 81 -7.30 22.00 17.78
C ALA A 81 -6.37 22.22 16.57
N SER A 82 -5.06 22.07 16.75
CA SER A 82 -4.05 22.26 15.69
C SER A 82 -3.76 21.00 14.87
N ALA A 83 -4.10 19.81 15.39
CA ALA A 83 -3.80 18.53 14.75
C ALA A 83 -4.49 18.37 13.38
N GLY A 84 -5.68 18.96 13.20
CA GLY A 84 -6.40 18.95 11.93
C GLY A 84 -5.67 19.71 10.81
N GLY A 85 -5.13 20.88 11.13
CA GLY A 85 -4.36 21.68 10.17
C GLY A 85 -3.08 20.96 9.74
N PHE A 86 -2.32 20.46 10.70
CA PHE A 86 -1.08 19.71 10.43
C PHE A 86 -1.34 18.43 9.62
N ALA A 87 -2.38 17.68 9.95
CA ALA A 87 -2.73 16.48 9.19
C ALA A 87 -3.08 16.80 7.72
N GLN A 88 -3.71 17.95 7.46
CA GLN A 88 -3.95 18.37 6.08
C GLN A 88 -2.65 18.70 5.35
N GLN A 89 -1.72 19.37 6.02
CA GLN A 89 -0.40 19.66 5.43
C GLN A 89 0.34 18.36 5.05
N LEU A 90 0.29 17.34 5.91
CA LEU A 90 0.88 16.03 5.60
C LEU A 90 0.21 15.33 4.39
N LEU A 91 -1.10 15.48 4.22
CA LEU A 91 -1.82 14.93 3.06
C LEU A 91 -1.42 15.65 1.77
N ILE A 92 -1.31 16.98 1.79
CA ILE A 92 -0.84 17.78 0.65
C ILE A 92 0.59 17.36 0.26
N LEU A 93 1.46 17.16 1.25
CA LEU A 93 2.82 16.68 1.03
C LEU A 93 2.84 15.27 0.42
N GLY A 94 2.10 14.32 1.00
CA GLY A 94 2.04 12.94 0.54
C GLY A 94 1.40 12.77 -0.85
N ASP A 95 0.54 13.71 -1.25
CA ASP A 95 -0.04 13.78 -2.60
C ASP A 95 0.91 14.44 -3.62
N GLY A 96 2.07 14.94 -3.21
CA GLY A 96 3.01 15.67 -4.06
C GLY A 96 2.49 17.03 -4.52
N LYS A 97 1.60 17.66 -3.73
CA LYS A 97 0.96 18.96 -4.04
C LYS A 97 1.49 20.10 -3.18
N ALA A 98 2.52 19.85 -2.38
CA ALA A 98 3.17 20.92 -1.62
C ALA A 98 3.80 21.93 -2.58
N PRO A 99 3.78 23.25 -2.25
CA PRO A 99 4.48 24.25 -3.03
C PRO A 99 5.96 23.86 -3.20
N ALA A 100 6.51 24.09 -4.38
CA ALA A 100 7.95 24.04 -4.59
C ALA A 100 8.57 25.33 -4.05
N ASP A 101 9.76 25.22 -3.47
CA ASP A 101 10.57 26.34 -2.99
C ASP A 101 11.13 27.19 -4.14
#